data_AF-A0A8J7EYD3-F1
#
_entry.id   AF-A0A8J7EYD3-F1
#
_cell.length_a   1.000
_cell.length_b   1.000
_cell.length_c   1.000
_cell.angle_alpha   90.00
_cell.angle_beta   90.00
_cell.angle_gamma   90.00
#
_symmetry.space_group_name_H-M   'P 1'
#
loop_
_entity.id
_entity.type
_entity.pdbx_description
1 polymer ?
#
loop_
_entity_poly.entity_id
_entity_poly.type
_entity_poly.pdbx_seq_one_letter_code
_entity_poly.pdbx_strand_id
1 'polypeptide(L)'
;MVEIYKNAMELLVAEEVQRQLQSVPPRMAAYVKHVELTAYALNQLPGLYATSQSGLDHQLCKGRSQYKQQIVQAVRHAFAAVNRDPIRTVAPLEDCQKPMFLQETLRQLRQLLKNDKLEWETLPTAVEQALIRISQGQNFWNVQSASAVGLDPTLPDSERLRQARQRVTQWRQRFHKDSL
;
A
#
# COMPACT_ATOMS: atom_id res chain seq x y z
N MET A 1 15.39 7.89 3.08
CA MET A 1 14.98 6.71 2.31
C MET A 1 14.54 5.68 3.34
N VAL A 2 13.32 5.14 3.26
CA VAL A 2 12.87 4.13 4.24
C VAL A 2 13.43 2.79 3.77
N GLU A 3 14.34 2.21 4.55
CA GLU A 3 14.85 0.87 4.28
C GLU A 3 13.78 -0.15 4.69
N ILE A 4 13.38 -0.99 3.73
CA ILE A 4 12.38 -2.04 3.94
C ILE A 4 13.01 -3.39 3.66
N TYR A 5 12.62 -4.38 4.46
CA TYR A 5 12.93 -5.79 4.19
C TYR A 5 11.63 -6.52 3.88
N LYS A 6 11.71 -7.54 3.02
CA LYS A 6 10.57 -8.36 2.64
C LYS A 6 10.96 -9.84 2.59
N ASN A 7 10.09 -10.71 3.07
CA ASN A 7 10.24 -12.16 2.93
C ASN A 7 9.63 -12.62 1.60
N ALA A 8 10.44 -13.16 0.70
CA ALA A 8 9.97 -13.69 -0.58
C ALA A 8 8.98 -14.85 -0.44
N MET A 9 9.06 -15.60 0.67
CA MET A 9 8.16 -16.73 0.92
C MET A 9 6.72 -16.32 1.15
N GLU A 10 6.46 -15.09 1.63
CA GLU A 10 5.09 -14.58 1.79
C GLU A 10 4.33 -14.58 0.47
N LEU A 11 4.98 -14.16 -0.61
CA LEU A 11 4.39 -14.13 -1.95
C LEU A 11 4.13 -15.55 -2.47
N LEU A 12 5.12 -16.43 -2.35
CA LEU A 12 5.02 -17.81 -2.86
C LEU A 12 3.99 -18.64 -2.09
N VAL A 13 3.89 -18.45 -0.78
CA VAL A 13 2.86 -19.10 0.04
C VAL A 13 1.49 -18.54 -0.29
N ALA A 14 1.33 -17.22 -0.45
CA ALA A 14 0.05 -16.64 -0.83
C ALA A 14 -0.44 -17.16 -2.19
N GLU A 15 0.44 -17.25 -3.19
CA GLU A 15 0.15 -17.86 -4.51
C GLU A 15 -0.33 -19.32 -4.36
N GLU A 16 0.34 -20.12 -3.53
CA GLU A 16 -0.01 -21.53 -3.34
C GLU A 16 -1.29 -21.73 -2.53
N VAL A 17 -1.52 -20.93 -1.49
CA VAL A 17 -2.78 -20.92 -0.73
C VAL A 17 -3.95 -20.61 -1.66
N GLN A 18 -3.82 -19.59 -2.50
CA GLN A 18 -4.86 -19.25 -3.48
C GLN A 18 -5.10 -20.41 -4.46
N ARG A 19 -4.03 -21.04 -4.97
CA ARG A 19 -4.13 -22.18 -5.88
C ARG A 19 -4.85 -23.38 -5.23
N GLN A 20 -4.50 -23.74 -4.01
CA GLN A 20 -5.13 -24.86 -3.30
C GLN A 20 -6.54 -24.53 -2.85
N LEU A 21 -6.86 -23.27 -2.54
CA LEU A 21 -8.22 -22.89 -2.19
C LEU A 21 -9.18 -23.01 -3.39
N GLN A 22 -8.71 -22.74 -4.61
CA GLN A 22 -9.50 -22.92 -5.83
C GLN A 22 -9.94 -24.38 -6.07
N SER A 23 -9.20 -25.36 -5.53
CA SER A 23 -9.57 -26.78 -5.63
C SER A 23 -10.42 -27.29 -4.47
N VAL A 24 -10.66 -26.46 -3.45
CA VAL A 24 -11.48 -26.80 -2.29
C VAL A 24 -12.95 -26.46 -2.56
N PRO A 25 -13.93 -27.29 -2.13
CA PRO A 25 -15.35 -26.98 -2.29
C PRO A 25 -15.72 -25.63 -1.64
N PRO A 26 -16.59 -24.83 -2.28
CA PRO A 26 -16.89 -23.46 -1.84
C PRO A 26 -17.50 -23.39 -0.43
N ARG A 27 -18.19 -24.45 0.00
CA ARG A 27 -18.74 -24.57 1.36
C ARG A 27 -17.66 -24.61 2.44
N MET A 28 -16.48 -25.16 2.14
CA MET A 28 -15.35 -25.19 3.07
C MET A 28 -14.53 -23.89 2.97
N ALA A 29 -14.36 -23.36 1.76
CA ALA A 29 -13.63 -22.11 1.54
C ALA A 29 -14.23 -20.91 2.30
N ALA A 30 -15.56 -20.88 2.51
CA ALA A 30 -16.24 -19.81 3.24
C ALA A 30 -15.82 -19.67 4.72
N TYR A 31 -15.35 -20.74 5.36
CA TYR A 31 -14.97 -20.75 6.78
C TYR A 31 -13.46 -20.65 7.00
N VAL A 32 -12.67 -20.69 5.93
CA VAL A 32 -11.22 -20.71 6.00
C VAL A 32 -10.69 -19.28 5.92
N LYS A 33 -10.07 -18.81 7.01
CA LYS A 33 -9.40 -17.52 7.02
C LYS A 33 -8.03 -17.64 6.34
N HIS A 34 -7.89 -16.99 5.19
CA HIS A 34 -6.64 -16.95 4.42
C HIS A 34 -5.42 -16.54 5.25
N VAL A 35 -5.56 -15.54 6.13
CA VAL A 35 -4.46 -15.02 6.95
C VAL A 35 -3.91 -16.10 7.89
N GLU A 36 -4.79 -16.92 8.49
CA GLU A 36 -4.39 -18.00 9.39
C GLU A 36 -3.67 -19.12 8.63
N LEU A 37 -4.15 -19.49 7.44
CA LEU A 37 -3.45 -20.47 6.58
C LEU A 37 -2.06 -20.00 6.20
N THR A 38 -1.94 -18.76 5.75
CA THR A 38 -0.67 -18.17 5.34
C THR A 38 0.31 -18.13 6.52
N ALA A 39 -0.13 -17.66 7.68
CA ALA A 39 0.70 -17.63 8.89
C ALA A 39 1.15 -19.03 9.33
N TYR A 40 0.24 -20.00 9.35
CA TYR A 40 0.57 -21.38 9.72
C TYR A 40 1.56 -22.03 8.73
N ALA A 41 1.38 -21.80 7.43
CA ALA A 41 2.30 -22.30 6.42
C ALA A 41 3.69 -21.65 6.53
N LEU A 42 3.75 -20.32 6.70
CA LEU A 42 5.01 -19.59 6.83
C LEU A 42 5.82 -20.02 8.06
N ASN A 43 5.16 -20.34 9.18
CA ASN A 43 5.84 -20.82 10.40
C ASN A 43 6.56 -22.17 10.23
N GLN A 44 6.31 -22.89 9.13
CA GLN A 44 6.95 -24.17 8.82
C GLN A 44 8.07 -24.05 7.77
N LEU A 45 8.26 -22.85 7.20
CA LEU A 45 9.11 -22.63 6.04
C LEU A 45 10.31 -21.73 6.40
N PRO A 46 11.47 -21.92 5.74
CA PRO A 46 12.60 -21.02 5.95
C PRO A 46 12.30 -19.62 5.42
N GLY A 47 12.65 -18.58 6.18
CA GLY A 47 12.51 -17.20 5.73
C GLY A 47 13.52 -16.85 4.65
N LEU A 48 13.06 -16.25 3.54
CA LEU A 48 13.90 -15.78 2.44
C LEU A 48 13.82 -14.26 2.34
N TYR A 49 14.55 -13.57 3.20
CA TYR A 49 14.52 -12.11 3.28
C TYR A 49 15.39 -11.44 2.21
N ALA A 50 14.91 -10.29 1.74
CA ALA A 50 15.65 -9.39 0.87
C ALA A 50 15.40 -7.93 1.26
N THR A 51 16.43 -7.10 1.09
CA THR A 51 16.42 -5.64 1.32
C THR A 51 16.52 -4.83 0.03
N SER A 52 16.62 -5.51 -1.12
CA SER A 52 16.70 -4.91 -2.45
C SER A 52 15.80 -5.66 -3.43
N GLN A 53 15.37 -4.98 -4.50
CA GLN A 53 14.52 -5.58 -5.53
C GLN A 53 15.23 -6.77 -6.21
N SER A 54 16.50 -6.60 -6.60
CA SER A 54 17.29 -7.68 -7.20
C SER A 54 17.47 -8.87 -6.25
N GLY A 55 17.65 -8.61 -4.95
CA GLY A 55 17.68 -9.66 -3.94
C GLY A 55 16.35 -10.39 -3.82
N LEU A 56 15.23 -9.67 -3.88
CA LEU A 56 13.89 -10.25 -3.82
C LEU A 56 13.64 -11.19 -5.01
N ASP A 57 13.98 -10.75 -6.21
CA ASP A 57 13.82 -11.56 -7.43
C ASP A 57 14.66 -12.85 -7.36
N HIS A 58 15.90 -12.74 -6.86
CA HIS A 58 16.75 -13.91 -6.63
C HIS A 58 16.13 -14.88 -5.61
N GLN A 59 15.63 -14.37 -4.48
CA GLN A 59 14.99 -15.20 -3.46
C GLN A 59 13.69 -15.85 -3.97
N LEU A 60 12.92 -15.17 -4.83
CA LEU A 60 11.75 -15.76 -5.48
C LEU A 60 12.12 -16.91 -6.41
N CYS A 61 13.16 -16.75 -7.23
CA CYS A 61 13.69 -17.81 -8.08
C CYS A 61 14.19 -19.01 -7.24
N LYS A 62 14.90 -18.74 -6.15
CA LYS A 62 15.35 -19.77 -5.20
C LYS A 62 14.17 -20.49 -4.54
N GLY A 63 13.17 -19.75 -4.07
CA GLY A 63 11.93 -20.28 -3.50
C GLY A 63 11.20 -21.23 -4.45
N ARG A 64 11.02 -20.80 -5.71
CA ARG A 64 10.34 -21.58 -6.76
C ARG A 64 11.08 -22.84 -7.18
N SER A 65 12.41 -22.81 -7.19
CA SER A 65 13.23 -23.96 -7.60
C SER A 65 13.47 -24.96 -6.46
N GLN A 66 13.79 -24.47 -5.26
CA GLN A 66 14.23 -25.32 -4.15
C GLN A 66 13.10 -25.68 -3.17
N TYR A 67 12.17 -24.75 -2.93
CA TYR A 67 11.19 -24.88 -1.84
C TYR A 67 9.76 -25.19 -2.32
N LYS A 68 9.52 -25.33 -3.62
CA LYS A 68 8.19 -25.57 -4.18
C LYS A 68 7.44 -26.72 -3.51
N GLN A 69 8.09 -27.87 -3.33
CA GLN A 69 7.44 -29.04 -2.71
C GLN A 69 7.15 -28.80 -1.22
N GLN A 70 8.06 -28.15 -0.51
CA GLN A 70 7.88 -27.82 0.91
C GLN A 70 6.74 -26.81 1.10
N ILE A 71 6.64 -25.80 0.22
CA ILE A 71 5.55 -24.83 0.22
C ILE A 71 4.20 -25.54 0.04
N VAL A 72 4.10 -26.43 -0.94
CA VAL A 72 2.88 -27.22 -1.19
C VAL A 72 2.49 -28.03 0.05
N GLN A 73 3.45 -28.71 0.68
CA GLN A 73 3.21 -29.52 1.88
C GLN A 73 2.82 -28.67 3.09
N ALA A 74 3.50 -27.55 3.34
CA ALA A 74 3.21 -26.64 4.43
C ALA A 74 1.79 -26.06 4.33
N VAL A 75 1.38 -25.69 3.11
CA VAL A 75 0.01 -25.21 2.84
C VAL A 75 -1.01 -26.33 3.08
N ARG A 76 -0.75 -27.56 2.63
CA ARG A 76 -1.63 -28.71 2.92
C ARG A 76 -1.78 -28.98 4.41
N HIS A 77 -0.68 -28.91 5.16
CA HIS A 77 -0.72 -29.03 6.62
C HIS A 77 -1.51 -27.90 7.26
N ALA A 78 -1.40 -26.67 6.74
CA ALA A 78 -2.21 -25.55 7.20
C ALA A 78 -3.71 -25.81 7.01
N PHE A 79 -4.11 -26.30 5.84
CA PHE A 79 -5.49 -26.70 5.59
C PHE A 79 -5.96 -27.79 6.55
N ALA A 80 -5.14 -28.82 6.79
CA ALA A 80 -5.49 -29.89 7.73
C ALA A 80 -5.62 -29.38 9.18
N ALA A 81 -4.73 -28.49 9.61
CA ALA A 81 -4.73 -27.92 10.96
C ALA A 81 -5.94 -26.99 11.19
N VAL A 82 -6.24 -26.11 10.24
CA VAL A 82 -7.38 -25.17 10.35
C VAL A 82 -8.72 -25.91 10.28
N ASN A 83 -8.84 -26.92 9.42
CA ASN A 83 -10.07 -27.72 9.35
C ASN A 83 -10.31 -28.57 10.62
N ARG A 84 -9.25 -28.90 11.38
CA ARG A 84 -9.37 -29.73 12.58
C ARG A 84 -10.04 -28.99 13.74
N ASP A 85 -9.84 -27.67 13.84
CA ASP A 85 -10.42 -26.82 14.89
C ASP A 85 -10.93 -25.48 14.31
N PRO A 86 -12.08 -25.47 13.59
CA PRO A 86 -12.61 -24.26 12.95
C PRO A 86 -13.15 -23.22 13.94
N ILE A 87 -13.45 -23.62 15.18
CA ILE A 87 -14.00 -22.75 16.24
C ILE A 87 -12.86 -22.34 17.19
N ARG A 88 -11.83 -21.68 16.67
CA ARG A 88 -10.83 -21.00 17.49
C ARG A 88 -11.08 -19.50 17.41
N THR A 89 -11.72 -18.96 18.43
CA THR A 89 -11.91 -17.51 18.58
C THR A 89 -10.61 -16.92 19.13
N VAL A 90 -9.66 -16.63 18.24
CA VAL A 90 -8.43 -15.89 18.58
C VAL A 90 -8.68 -14.40 18.33
N ALA A 91 -8.28 -13.57 19.29
CA ALA A 91 -8.28 -12.12 19.11
C ALA A 91 -7.34 -11.75 17.95
N PRO A 92 -7.78 -10.95 16.96
CA PRO A 92 -6.93 -10.51 15.87
C PRO A 92 -5.75 -9.68 16.39
N LEU A 93 -4.59 -9.80 15.75
CA LEU A 93 -3.49 -8.86 15.98
C LEU A 93 -3.92 -7.47 15.50
N GLU A 94 -3.80 -6.47 16.37
CA GLU A 94 -4.01 -5.08 16.00
C GLU A 94 -2.80 -4.58 15.20
N ASP A 95 -3.05 -3.96 14.05
CA ASP A 95 -2.02 -3.38 13.21
C ASP A 95 -1.44 -2.12 13.88
N CYS A 96 -0.41 -2.35 14.71
CA CYS A 96 0.36 -1.31 15.37
C CYS A 96 1.24 -0.52 14.39
N GLN A 97 1.35 -0.98 13.13
CA GLN A 97 2.25 -0.46 12.10
C GLN A 97 1.54 0.36 11.03
N LYS A 98 0.27 0.78 11.23
CA LYS A 98 -0.32 1.87 10.43
C LYS A 98 0.76 2.95 10.30
N PRO A 99 1.34 3.15 9.10
CA PRO A 99 2.61 3.82 9.03
C PRO A 99 2.44 5.19 9.65
N MET A 100 3.35 5.59 10.52
CA MET A 100 3.32 6.93 11.11
C MET A 100 3.21 7.98 9.98
N PHE A 101 3.80 7.71 8.81
CA PHE A 101 3.64 8.53 7.61
C PHE A 101 2.18 8.64 7.14
N LEU A 102 1.39 7.56 7.20
CA LEU A 102 0.01 7.53 6.73
C LEU A 102 -0.89 8.35 7.68
N GLN A 103 -0.72 8.20 8.99
CA GLN A 103 -1.42 9.09 9.94
C GLN A 103 -0.99 10.54 9.79
N GLU A 104 0.31 10.78 9.60
CA GLU A 104 0.86 12.12 9.41
C GLU A 104 0.36 12.75 8.10
N THR A 105 0.25 11.97 7.03
CA THR A 105 -0.28 12.43 5.72
C THR A 105 -1.77 12.75 5.85
N LEU A 106 -2.55 11.89 6.51
CA LEU A 106 -3.96 12.17 6.76
C LEU A 106 -4.12 13.43 7.64
N ARG A 107 -3.27 13.62 8.65
CA ARG A 107 -3.24 14.82 9.50
C ARG A 107 -2.97 16.09 8.68
N GLN A 108 -1.98 16.05 7.79
CA GLN A 108 -1.68 17.18 6.89
C GLN A 108 -2.83 17.44 5.92
N LEU A 109 -3.46 16.40 5.37
CA LEU A 109 -4.62 16.53 4.47
C LEU A 109 -5.85 17.09 5.20
N ARG A 110 -6.08 16.73 6.47
CA ARG A 110 -7.13 17.33 7.33
C ARG A 110 -6.91 18.83 7.50
N GLN A 111 -5.68 19.24 7.77
CA GLN A 111 -5.32 20.66 7.91
C GLN A 111 -5.51 21.43 6.60
N LEU A 112 -5.08 20.83 5.48
CA LEU A 112 -5.13 21.43 4.16
C LEU A 112 -6.56 21.57 3.64
N LEU A 113 -7.39 20.53 3.80
CA LEU A 113 -8.79 20.52 3.40
C LEU A 113 -9.72 21.14 4.45
N LYS A 114 -9.18 21.54 5.61
CA LYS A 114 -9.90 22.02 6.81
C LYS A 114 -11.10 21.15 7.16
N ASN A 115 -10.87 19.84 7.13
CA ASN A 115 -11.88 18.83 7.44
C ASN A 115 -11.30 17.87 8.47
N ASP A 116 -11.61 18.10 9.75
CA ASP A 116 -11.08 17.29 10.87
C ASP A 116 -11.63 15.86 10.89
N LYS A 117 -12.77 15.62 10.23
CA LYS A 117 -13.42 14.31 10.12
C LYS A 117 -12.99 13.53 8.87
N LEU A 118 -11.93 13.97 8.19
CA LEU A 118 -11.43 13.31 6.99
C LEU A 118 -10.88 11.92 7.33
N GLU A 119 -11.45 10.91 6.71
CA GLU A 119 -10.93 9.54 6.68
C GLU A 119 -10.46 9.19 5.26
N TRP A 120 -9.61 8.18 5.13
CA TRP A 120 -9.06 7.74 3.84
C TRP A 120 -10.14 7.40 2.83
N GLU A 121 -11.26 6.82 3.27
CA GLU A 121 -12.40 6.47 2.42
C GLU A 121 -13.16 7.70 1.90
N THR A 122 -13.22 8.75 2.72
CA THR A 122 -13.89 10.02 2.39
C THR A 122 -12.99 11.01 1.65
N LEU A 123 -11.71 10.68 1.50
CA LEU A 123 -10.70 11.56 0.93
C LEU A 123 -11.00 11.96 -0.54
N PRO A 124 -11.37 11.03 -1.44
CA PRO A 124 -11.65 11.39 -2.83
C PRO A 124 -12.78 12.42 -2.94
N THR A 125 -13.86 12.22 -2.19
CA THR A 125 -15.01 13.13 -2.16
C THR A 125 -14.64 14.48 -1.56
N ALA A 126 -13.82 14.51 -0.51
CA ALA A 126 -13.36 15.77 0.10
C ALA A 126 -12.46 16.58 -0.85
N VAL A 127 -11.60 15.91 -1.61
CA VAL A 127 -10.76 16.55 -2.64
C VAL A 127 -11.62 17.09 -3.77
N GLU A 128 -12.60 16.32 -4.25
CA GLU A 128 -13.55 16.76 -5.28
C GLU A 128 -14.31 18.02 -4.85
N GLN A 129 -14.84 18.02 -3.63
CA GLN A 129 -15.53 19.19 -3.07
C GLN A 129 -14.61 20.41 -2.95
N ALA A 130 -13.36 20.21 -2.55
CA ALA A 130 -12.38 21.30 -2.49
C ALA A 130 -12.09 21.89 -3.88
N LEU A 131 -11.96 21.05 -4.90
CA LEU A 131 -11.75 21.48 -6.28
C LEU A 131 -12.97 22.25 -6.84
N ILE A 132 -14.18 21.76 -6.56
CA ILE A 132 -15.42 22.45 -6.94
C ILE A 132 -15.48 23.84 -6.29
N ARG A 133 -15.15 23.96 -5.00
CA ARG A 133 -15.13 25.25 -4.28
C ARG A 133 -14.12 26.24 -4.87
N ILE A 134 -12.94 25.76 -5.26
CA ILE A 134 -11.93 26.58 -5.96
C ILE A 134 -12.46 27.05 -7.32
N SER A 135 -13.13 26.17 -8.07
CA SER A 135 -13.73 26.55 -9.36
C SER A 135 -14.82 27.61 -9.22
N GLN A 136 -15.46 27.69 -8.04
CA GLN A 136 -16.49 28.67 -7.69
C GLN A 136 -15.92 29.97 -7.09
N GLY A 137 -14.59 30.16 -7.09
CA GLY A 137 -13.95 31.41 -6.66
C GLY A 137 -13.72 31.54 -5.15
N GLN A 138 -13.90 30.48 -4.36
CA GLN A 138 -13.54 30.49 -2.93
C GLN A 138 -12.06 30.16 -2.74
N ASN A 139 -11.25 31.18 -2.42
CA ASN A 139 -9.83 31.03 -2.09
C ASN A 139 -9.67 30.55 -0.63
N PHE A 140 -9.10 29.35 -0.43
CA PHE A 140 -8.91 28.75 0.89
C PHE A 140 -7.45 28.45 1.26
N TRP A 141 -6.49 28.74 0.37
CA TRP A 141 -5.06 28.50 0.58
C TRP A 141 -4.45 29.59 1.45
N ASN A 142 -3.98 29.22 2.65
CA ASN A 142 -3.18 30.13 3.48
C ASN A 142 -1.74 30.11 2.97
N VAL A 143 -1.13 31.29 2.83
CA VAL A 143 0.13 31.58 2.09
C VAL A 143 1.36 30.78 2.56
N GLN A 144 1.27 30.05 3.68
CA GLN A 144 2.37 29.23 4.20
C GLN A 144 2.66 27.95 3.36
N SER A 145 1.71 27.45 2.57
CA SER A 145 1.98 26.32 1.64
C SER A 145 2.72 26.73 0.35
N ALA A 146 2.85 28.04 0.06
CA ALA A 146 3.58 28.53 -1.11
C ALA A 146 5.11 28.45 -0.94
N SER A 147 5.62 28.60 0.28
CA SER A 147 7.05 28.45 0.58
C SER A 147 7.56 27.02 0.37
N ALA A 148 6.69 26.01 0.48
CA ALA A 148 7.03 24.61 0.16
C ALA A 148 7.10 24.33 -1.37
N VAL A 149 6.55 25.22 -2.20
CA VAL A 149 6.49 25.08 -3.67
C VAL A 149 7.50 26.01 -4.38
N GLY A 150 8.19 26.88 -3.64
CA GLY A 150 9.15 27.83 -4.20
C GLY A 150 8.49 28.85 -5.13
N LEU A 151 7.26 29.26 -4.83
CA LEU A 151 6.55 30.33 -5.53
C LEU A 151 6.69 31.62 -4.73
N ASP A 152 7.09 32.71 -5.39
CA ASP A 152 7.30 34.01 -4.75
C ASP A 152 5.96 34.58 -4.20
N PRO A 153 5.88 34.79 -2.88
CA PRO A 153 4.66 35.23 -2.21
C PRO A 153 4.36 36.73 -2.38
N THR A 154 5.15 37.49 -3.14
CA THR A 154 4.91 38.92 -3.39
C THR A 154 4.20 39.21 -4.73
N LEU A 155 4.09 38.21 -5.61
CA LEU A 155 3.49 38.37 -6.94
C LEU A 155 1.95 38.24 -6.94
N PRO A 156 1.23 38.94 -7.83
CA PRO A 156 -0.21 38.81 -8.01
C PRO A 156 -0.60 37.42 -8.56
N ASP A 157 -1.79 36.92 -8.17
CA ASP A 157 -2.23 35.54 -8.41
C ASP A 157 -2.26 35.12 -9.90
N SER A 158 -2.52 36.07 -10.81
CA SER A 158 -2.48 35.83 -12.26
C SER A 158 -1.08 35.43 -12.77
N GLU A 159 -0.05 35.95 -12.12
CA GLU A 159 1.35 35.73 -12.48
C GLU A 159 1.88 34.43 -11.88
N ARG A 160 1.40 34.10 -10.67
CA ARG A 160 1.64 32.79 -10.02
C ARG A 160 1.04 31.64 -10.82
N LEU A 161 -0.18 31.80 -11.33
CA LEU A 161 -0.82 30.80 -12.18
C LEU A 161 -0.09 30.62 -13.52
N ARG A 162 0.51 31.69 -14.08
CA ARG A 162 1.39 31.59 -15.25
C ARG A 162 2.68 30.83 -14.94
N GLN A 163 3.35 31.15 -13.83
CA GLN A 163 4.59 30.45 -13.42
C GLN A 163 4.34 28.98 -13.11
N ALA A 164 3.25 28.65 -12.41
CA ALA A 164 2.88 27.27 -12.12
C ALA A 164 2.58 26.50 -13.41
N ARG A 165 1.83 27.10 -14.35
CA ARG A 165 1.58 26.51 -15.67
C ARG A 165 2.87 26.25 -16.42
N GLN A 166 3.78 27.24 -16.50
CA GLN A 166 5.07 27.09 -17.19
C GLN A 166 5.94 25.99 -16.56
N ARG A 167 5.97 25.88 -15.23
CA ARG A 167 6.75 24.84 -14.53
C ARG A 167 6.18 23.45 -14.76
N VAL A 168 4.85 23.29 -14.83
CA VAL A 168 4.21 22.01 -15.19
C VAL A 168 4.54 21.62 -16.63
N THR A 169 4.58 22.57 -17.58
CA THR A 169 5.01 22.29 -18.96
C THR A 169 6.48 21.93 -19.05
N GLN A 170 7.35 22.62 -18.31
CA GLN A 170 8.79 22.31 -18.24
C GLN A 170 9.05 20.94 -17.62
N TRP A 171 8.32 20.60 -16.56
CA TRP A 171 8.35 19.27 -15.95
C TRP A 171 7.94 18.20 -16.97
N ARG A 172 6.84 18.42 -17.70
CA ARG A 172 6.37 17.49 -18.74
C ARG A 172 7.38 17.27 -19.88
N GLN A 173 8.14 18.31 -20.26
CA GLN A 173 9.21 18.19 -21.27
C GLN A 173 10.45 17.46 -20.74
N ARG A 174 10.78 17.64 -19.46
CA ARG A 174 11.92 16.97 -18.82
C ARG A 174 11.69 15.46 -18.68
N PHE A 175 10.48 15.06 -18.28
CA PHE A 175 10.12 13.64 -18.14
C PHE A 175 10.01 12.87 -19.48
N HIS A 176 9.88 13.57 -20.62
CA HIS A 176 9.87 12.91 -21.95
C HIS A 176 11.28 12.73 -22.55
N LYS A 177 12.30 13.38 -21.99
CA LYS A 177 13.69 13.27 -22.43
C LYS A 177 14.47 12.15 -21.72
N ASP A 178 14.01 11.72 -20.54
CA ASP A 178 14.67 10.69 -19.72
C ASP A 178 14.17 9.26 -20.04
N SER A 179 13.67 9.00 -21.26
CA SER A 179 13.19 7.68 -21.72
C SER A 179 13.83 7.19 -23.03
N LEU A 180 15.05 7.65 -23.33
CA LEU A 180 15.92 7.11 -24.37
C LEU A 180 17.33 6.89 -23.84
#